data_AF-A0A7L0NH52-F1
#
_entry.id   AF-A0A7L0NH52-F1
#
_cell.length_a   1.000
_cell.length_b   1.000
_cell.length_c   1.000
_cell.angle_alpha   90.00
_cell.angle_beta   90.00
_cell.angle_gamma   90.00
#
_symmetry.space_group_name_H-M   'P 1'
#
loop_
_entity.id
_entity.type
_entity.pdbx_description
1 polymer ?
#
loop_
_entity_poly.entity_id
_entity_poly.type
_entity_poly.pdbx_seq_one_letter_code
_entity_poly.pdbx_strand_id
1 'polypeptide(L)'
;KYTKFSITYYWINSLGQKTFIYSRLENLSIPPGKENQTATLSYDDRIVPLDNTSSTGTYYCEVEWHGIKKMGKGVFVLVRGTGYIDTSYRWKILITFTVLLAALSIAATALLLWKRKVLCLKRNQLNILRQKVETQLPPASLPPSLPVYD
;
A
#
# COMPACT_ATOMS: atom_id res chain seq x y z
N LYS A 1 -35.76 36.76 -10.13
CA LYS A 1 -35.54 36.91 -8.67
C LYS A 1 -34.61 35.82 -8.12
N TYR A 2 -33.65 35.33 -8.89
CA TYR A 2 -32.67 34.31 -8.42
C TYR A 2 -31.30 34.57 -9.03
N THR A 3 -31.17 35.69 -9.74
CA THR A 3 -29.92 36.15 -10.36
C THR A 3 -28.98 36.77 -9.34
N LYS A 4 -29.51 37.34 -8.26
CA LYS A 4 -28.74 37.88 -7.15
C LYS A 4 -28.89 36.97 -5.95
N PHE A 5 -27.77 36.45 -5.46
CA PHE A 5 -27.73 35.56 -4.33
C PHE A 5 -26.39 35.67 -3.60
N SER A 6 -26.34 35.28 -2.34
CA SER A 6 -25.11 35.15 -1.58
C SER A 6 -24.80 33.69 -1.34
N ILE A 7 -23.52 33.34 -1.39
CA ILE A 7 -23.00 32.03 -1.01
C ILE A 7 -22.19 32.25 0.26
N THR A 8 -22.54 31.55 1.33
CA THR A 8 -21.89 31.66 2.63
C THR A 8 -21.29 30.33 3.03
N TYR A 9 -20.02 30.38 3.44
CA TYR A 9 -19.26 29.23 3.88
C TYR A 9 -19.00 29.33 5.38
N TYR A 10 -19.30 28.24 6.08
CA TYR A 10 -19.08 28.10 7.51
C TYR A 10 -18.83 26.65 7.85
N TRP A 11 -18.33 26.40 9.04
CA TRP A 11 -18.24 25.04 9.57
C TRP A 11 -18.84 24.98 10.97
N ILE A 12 -19.28 23.79 11.35
CA ILE A 12 -19.83 23.49 12.67
C ILE A 12 -18.93 22.46 13.33
N ASN A 13 -18.43 22.78 14.52
CA ASN A 13 -17.57 21.89 15.29
C ASN A 13 -18.36 20.80 16.03
N SER A 14 -17.66 19.87 16.68
CA SER A 14 -18.31 18.81 17.47
C SER A 14 -19.13 19.32 18.66
N LEU A 15 -18.89 20.56 19.11
CA LEU A 15 -19.66 21.26 20.15
C LEU A 15 -20.88 22.00 19.57
N GLY A 16 -21.14 21.90 18.27
CA GLY A 16 -22.24 22.60 17.60
C GLY A 16 -21.97 24.09 17.37
N GLN A 17 -20.76 24.59 17.62
CA GLN A 17 -20.41 25.98 17.40
C GLN A 17 -20.21 26.23 15.91
N LYS A 18 -20.95 27.21 15.38
CA LYS A 18 -20.86 27.66 14.00
C LYS A 18 -19.78 28.73 13.87
N THR A 19 -18.81 28.50 13.02
CA THR A 19 -17.75 29.46 12.70
C THR A 19 -17.88 29.88 11.24
N PHE A 20 -18.05 31.18 11.04
CA PHE A 20 -18.06 31.80 9.73
C PHE A 20 -16.66 31.74 9.10
N ILE A 21 -16.59 31.41 7.81
CA ILE A 21 -15.35 31.44 7.04
C ILE A 21 -15.35 32.70 6.19
N TYR A 22 -16.25 32.76 5.20
CA TYR A 22 -16.45 33.94 4.36
C TYR A 22 -17.80 33.86 3.63
N SER A 23 -18.19 34.96 2.97
CA SER A 23 -19.37 35.03 2.11
C SER A 23 -19.04 35.79 0.83
N ARG A 24 -19.68 35.40 -0.28
CA ARG A 24 -19.58 36.08 -1.58
C ARG A 24 -20.95 36.38 -2.14
N LEU A 25 -21.07 37.51 -2.82
CA LEU A 25 -22.28 37.91 -3.53
C LEU A 25 -22.12 37.59 -5.02
N GLU A 26 -23.10 36.91 -5.59
CA GLU A 26 -23.17 36.59 -7.00
C GLU A 26 -24.30 37.36 -7.67
N ASN A 27 -24.04 37.82 -8.90
CA ASN A 27 -25.04 38.45 -9.75
C ASN A 27 -24.93 37.92 -11.18
N LEU A 28 -25.92 37.13 -11.60
CA LEU A 28 -25.98 36.51 -12.92
C LEU A 28 -26.85 37.32 -13.88
N SER A 29 -26.39 37.43 -15.12
CA SER A 29 -27.22 37.89 -16.23
C SER A 29 -27.88 36.69 -16.90
N ILE A 30 -29.21 36.72 -17.06
CA ILE A 30 -29.94 35.69 -17.80
C ILE A 30 -30.03 36.15 -19.26
N PRO A 31 -29.55 35.36 -20.23
CA PRO A 31 -29.73 35.67 -21.64
C PRO A 31 -31.21 35.73 -22.02
N PRO A 32 -31.63 36.64 -22.93
CA PRO A 32 -33.01 36.71 -23.40
C PRO A 32 -33.50 35.35 -23.92
N GLY A 33 -34.68 34.92 -23.51
CA GLY A 33 -35.30 33.64 -23.92
C GLY A 33 -34.85 32.42 -23.11
N LYS A 34 -34.02 32.60 -22.07
CA LYS A 34 -33.57 31.54 -21.15
C LYS A 34 -34.16 31.66 -19.74
N GLU A 35 -35.07 32.58 -19.50
CA GLU A 35 -35.62 32.91 -18.18
C GLU A 35 -36.41 31.76 -17.53
N ASN A 36 -36.97 30.86 -18.33
CA ASN A 36 -37.74 29.71 -17.85
C ASN A 36 -36.94 28.40 -17.86
N GLN A 37 -35.63 28.46 -18.09
CA GLN A 37 -34.77 27.28 -18.14
C GLN A 37 -33.99 27.13 -16.84
N THR A 38 -33.76 25.87 -16.43
CA THR A 38 -32.88 25.58 -15.30
C THR A 38 -31.44 25.56 -15.78
N ALA A 39 -30.56 26.28 -15.08
CA ALA A 39 -29.12 26.27 -15.31
C ALA A 39 -28.42 25.64 -14.11
N THR A 40 -27.34 24.90 -14.39
CA THR A 40 -26.40 24.43 -13.38
C THR A 40 -25.09 25.15 -13.60
N LEU A 41 -24.60 25.86 -12.58
CA LEU A 41 -23.36 26.60 -12.62
C LEU A 41 -22.46 26.09 -11.49
N SER A 42 -21.16 26.02 -11.78
CA SER A 42 -20.15 25.64 -10.80
C SER A 42 -19.47 26.90 -10.26
N TYR A 43 -19.38 26.99 -8.94
CA TYR A 43 -18.66 28.04 -8.25
C TYR A 43 -17.51 27.39 -7.50
N ASP A 44 -16.33 27.44 -8.10
CA ASP A 44 -15.14 26.94 -7.44
C ASP A 44 -14.70 27.94 -6.40
N ASP A 45 -14.38 27.42 -5.23
CA ASP A 45 -13.72 28.17 -4.19
C ASP A 45 -12.76 27.30 -3.39
N ARG A 46 -11.68 27.94 -2.95
CA ARG A 46 -10.65 27.31 -2.14
C ARG A 46 -10.67 27.92 -0.75
N ILE A 47 -11.30 27.20 0.16
CA ILE A 47 -11.21 27.48 1.59
C ILE A 47 -9.79 27.09 2.05
N VAL A 48 -8.98 28.08 2.39
CA VAL A 48 -7.73 27.84 3.14
C VAL A 48 -8.11 27.73 4.61
N PRO A 49 -7.94 26.56 5.25
CA PRO A 49 -8.20 26.44 6.68
C PRO A 49 -7.31 27.42 7.44
N LEU A 50 -7.90 28.15 8.38
CA LEU A 50 -7.14 28.99 9.32
C LEU A 50 -6.14 28.08 10.07
N ASP A 51 -4.93 28.57 10.35
CA ASP A 51 -3.75 27.85 10.86
C ASP A 51 -3.92 27.07 12.19
N ASN A 52 -5.16 26.92 12.66
CA ASN A 52 -5.51 26.39 13.95
C ASN A 52 -6.19 25.02 13.77
N THR A 53 -5.71 24.02 14.53
CA THR A 53 -6.30 22.68 14.64
C THR A 53 -7.76 22.67 15.09
N SER A 54 -8.27 23.82 15.54
CA SER A 54 -9.67 24.04 15.88
C SER A 54 -10.62 23.87 14.70
N SER A 55 -10.16 23.98 13.45
CA SER A 55 -10.98 23.91 12.24
C SER A 55 -11.54 22.51 11.90
N THR A 56 -11.57 21.59 12.86
CA THR A 56 -12.17 20.26 12.68
C THR A 56 -13.69 20.31 12.84
N GLY A 57 -14.41 19.92 11.80
CA GLY A 57 -15.87 19.87 11.85
C GLY A 57 -16.50 19.63 10.49
N THR A 58 -17.80 19.86 10.39
CA THR A 58 -18.54 19.75 9.14
C THR A 58 -18.66 21.11 8.48
N TYR A 59 -18.12 21.22 7.28
CA TYR A 59 -18.14 22.41 6.45
C TYR A 59 -19.41 22.44 5.61
N TYR A 60 -20.07 23.59 5.57
CA TYR A 60 -21.31 23.80 4.85
C TYR A 60 -21.16 24.96 3.87
N CYS A 61 -21.89 24.83 2.76
CA CYS A 61 -22.17 25.89 1.82
C CYS A 61 -23.66 26.19 1.91
N GLU A 62 -24.02 27.44 2.16
CA GLU A 62 -25.40 27.91 2.25
C GLU A 62 -25.62 29.04 1.23
N VAL A 63 -26.67 28.91 0.43
CA VAL A 63 -27.04 29.89 -0.57
C VAL A 63 -28.30 30.60 -0.12
N GLU A 64 -28.29 31.93 -0.17
CA GLU A 64 -29.42 32.78 0.16
C GLU A 64 -29.81 33.67 -1.02
N TRP A 65 -31.09 33.67 -1.39
CA TRP A 65 -31.66 34.59 -2.37
C TRP A 65 -33.09 34.94 -1.99
N HIS A 66 -33.41 36.24 -1.96
CA HIS A 66 -34.75 36.72 -1.62
C HIS A 66 -35.33 36.11 -0.31
N GLY A 67 -34.49 35.93 0.71
CA GLY A 67 -34.87 35.34 2.00
C GLY A 67 -35.05 33.81 2.00
N ILE A 68 -34.91 33.15 0.85
CA ILE A 68 -34.87 31.70 0.76
C ILE A 68 -33.43 31.26 1.04
N LYS A 69 -33.27 30.35 2.01
CA LYS A 69 -31.98 29.74 2.35
C LYS A 69 -31.98 28.28 1.99
N LYS A 70 -30.91 27.82 1.34
CA LYS A 70 -30.65 26.40 1.07
C LYS A 70 -29.23 26.05 1.51
N MET A 71 -29.13 25.03 2.35
CA MET A 71 -27.87 24.51 2.85
C MET A 71 -27.51 23.21 2.11
N GLY A 72 -26.25 23.07 1.73
CA GLY A 72 -25.71 21.82 1.19
C GLY A 72 -25.64 20.72 2.26
N LYS A 73 -25.36 19.48 1.82
CA LYS A 73 -25.22 18.33 2.72
C LYS A 73 -24.05 18.45 3.72
N GLY A 74 -23.08 19.28 3.36
CA GLY A 74 -21.85 19.48 4.11
C GLY A 74 -20.80 18.38 3.89
N VAL A 75 -19.57 18.66 4.31
CA VAL A 75 -18.43 17.75 4.23
C VAL A 75 -17.69 17.77 5.55
N PHE A 76 -17.48 16.61 6.16
CA PHE A 76 -16.68 16.50 7.37
C PHE A 76 -15.19 16.59 7.04
N VAL A 77 -14.49 17.50 7.71
CA VAL A 77 -13.05 17.70 7.56
C VAL A 77 -12.39 17.51 8.92
N LEU A 78 -11.45 16.57 8.96
CA LEU A 78 -10.64 16.30 10.15
C LEU A 78 -9.27 16.96 10.00
N VAL A 79 -9.04 18.03 10.74
CA VAL A 79 -7.75 18.75 10.74
C VAL A 79 -6.84 18.14 11.80
N ARG A 80 -5.67 17.66 11.38
CA ARG A 80 -4.64 17.10 12.27
C ARG A 80 -3.38 17.93 12.16
N GLY A 81 -2.78 18.29 13.30
CA GLY A 81 -1.51 19.04 13.33
C GLY A 81 -0.33 18.27 12.70
N THR A 82 -0.40 16.93 12.65
CA THR A 82 0.69 16.07 12.16
C THR A 82 0.52 15.60 10.72
N GLY A 83 -0.38 16.21 9.93
CA GLY A 83 -0.68 15.77 8.56
C GLY A 83 -1.37 14.40 8.49
N TYR A 84 -1.68 13.96 7.27
CA TYR A 84 -2.28 12.64 7.02
C TYR A 84 -1.20 11.58 6.81
N ILE A 85 -1.13 10.59 7.70
CA ILE A 85 -0.31 9.38 7.47
C ILE A 85 -1.19 8.37 6.74
N ASP A 86 -0.87 8.11 5.48
CA ASP A 86 -1.57 7.09 4.71
C ASP A 86 -1.33 5.70 5.32
N THR A 87 -2.40 5.11 5.88
CA THR A 87 -2.36 3.77 6.45
C THR A 87 -2.04 2.69 5.42
N SER A 88 -2.26 2.95 4.13
CA SER A 88 -1.90 2.05 3.03
C SER A 88 -0.39 1.81 2.95
N TYR A 89 0.41 2.84 3.25
CA TYR A 89 1.87 2.76 3.19
C TYR A 89 2.42 1.71 4.17
N ARG A 90 1.88 1.67 5.40
CA ARG A 90 2.26 0.68 6.42
C ARG A 90 1.98 -0.75 5.97
N TRP A 91 0.84 -0.99 5.32
CA TRP A 91 0.49 -2.30 4.78
C TRP A 91 1.41 -2.73 3.64
N LYS A 92 1.72 -1.81 2.72
CA LYS A 92 2.67 -2.07 1.62
C LYS A 92 4.06 -2.46 2.14
N ILE A 93 4.53 -1.81 3.20
CA ILE A 93 5.80 -2.16 3.86
C ILE A 93 5.74 -3.58 4.41
N LEU A 94 4.72 -3.91 5.18
CA LEU A 94 4.57 -5.24 5.79
C LEU A 94 4.51 -6.36 4.73
N ILE A 95 3.75 -6.15 3.66
CA ILE A 95 3.66 -7.10 2.54
C ILE A 95 5.03 -7.27 1.89
N THR A 96 5.72 -6.17 1.58
CA THR A 96 7.06 -6.21 0.96
C THR A 96 8.06 -6.98 1.82
N PHE A 97 8.10 -6.70 3.14
CA PHE A 97 8.97 -7.42 4.07
C PHE A 97 8.64 -8.91 4.11
N THR A 98 7.35 -9.26 4.15
CA THR A 98 6.91 -10.67 4.19
C THR A 98 7.32 -11.42 2.94
N VAL A 99 7.12 -10.82 1.76
CA VAL A 99 7.52 -11.43 0.48
C VAL A 99 9.04 -11.60 0.40
N LEU A 100 9.80 -10.59 0.83
CA LEU A 100 11.26 -10.65 0.85
C LEU A 100 11.76 -11.77 1.78
N LEU A 101 11.23 -11.84 2.99
CA LEU A 101 11.59 -12.85 3.98
C LEU A 101 11.20 -14.27 3.50
N ALA A 102 10.04 -14.42 2.86
CA ALA A 102 9.62 -15.69 2.29
C ALA A 102 10.56 -16.14 1.16
N ALA A 103 10.92 -15.23 0.24
CA ALA A 103 11.84 -15.53 -0.85
C ALA A 103 13.23 -15.94 -0.32
N LEU A 104 13.76 -15.22 0.67
CA LEU A 104 15.03 -15.55 1.31
C LEU A 104 14.98 -16.91 2.02
N SER A 105 13.87 -17.22 2.69
CA SER A 105 13.68 -18.51 3.38
C SER A 105 13.66 -19.68 2.40
N ILE A 106 12.96 -19.53 1.27
CA ILE A 106 12.92 -20.54 0.21
C ILE A 106 14.31 -20.72 -0.41
N ALA A 107 15.01 -19.62 -0.73
CA ALA A 107 16.34 -19.66 -1.31
C ALA A 107 17.35 -20.33 -0.38
N ALA A 108 17.34 -19.99 0.91
CA ALA A 108 18.20 -20.61 1.92
C ALA A 108 17.92 -22.12 2.03
N THR A 109 16.64 -22.52 2.07
CA THR A 109 16.24 -23.92 2.14
C THR A 109 16.69 -24.71 0.91
N ALA A 110 16.51 -24.14 -0.29
CA ALA A 110 16.96 -24.75 -1.54
C ALA A 110 18.49 -24.93 -1.58
N LEU A 111 19.25 -23.92 -1.17
CA LEU A 111 20.72 -23.98 -1.09
C LEU A 111 21.21 -25.05 -0.11
N LEU A 112 20.57 -25.17 1.06
CA LEU A 112 20.90 -26.20 2.06
C LEU A 112 20.66 -27.61 1.51
N LEU A 113 19.51 -27.84 0.86
CA LEU A 113 19.20 -29.13 0.24
C LEU A 113 20.15 -29.45 -0.93
N TRP A 114 20.52 -28.46 -1.72
CA TRP A 114 21.51 -28.61 -2.79
C TRP A 114 22.88 -29.03 -2.24
N LYS A 115 23.39 -28.30 -1.23
CA LYS A 115 24.63 -28.67 -0.54
C LYS A 115 24.58 -30.08 0.04
N ARG A 116 23.47 -30.47 0.68
CA ARG A 116 23.29 -31.82 1.24
C ARG A 116 23.33 -32.89 0.14
N LYS A 117 22.65 -32.70 -0.99
CA LYS A 117 22.70 -33.63 -2.12
C LYS A 117 24.11 -33.76 -2.71
N VAL A 118 24.81 -32.64 -2.95
CA VAL A 118 26.17 -32.65 -3.52
C VAL A 118 27.17 -33.33 -2.59
N LEU A 119 27.13 -33.05 -1.28
CA LEU A 119 28.03 -33.67 -0.30
C LEU A 119 27.75 -35.16 -0.10
N CYS A 120 26.48 -35.56 0.01
CA CYS A 120 26.11 -36.98 0.14
C CYS A 120 26.45 -37.78 -1.13
N LEU A 121 26.24 -37.22 -2.33
CA LEU A 121 26.60 -37.88 -3.58
C LEU A 121 28.11 -38.10 -3.69
N LYS A 122 28.92 -37.09 -3.34
CA LYS A 122 30.39 -37.20 -3.33
C LYS A 122 30.89 -38.25 -2.34
N ARG A 123 30.25 -38.34 -1.16
CA ARG A 123 30.59 -39.35 -0.13
C ARG A 123 30.21 -40.77 -0.57
N ASN A 124 29.06 -40.95 -1.22
CA ASN A 124 28.64 -42.24 -1.75
C ASN A 124 29.54 -42.72 -2.90
N GLN A 125 29.97 -41.83 -3.79
CA GLN A 125 30.93 -42.15 -4.87
C GLN A 125 32.30 -42.60 -4.32
N LEU A 126 32.82 -41.92 -3.29
CA LEU A 126 34.07 -42.33 -2.62
C LEU A 126 33.95 -43.69 -1.92
N ASN A 127 32.81 -43.96 -1.28
CA ASN A 127 32.57 -45.26 -0.64
C ASN A 127 32.51 -46.40 -1.68
N ILE A 128 31.87 -46.17 -2.83
CA ILE A 128 31.81 -47.15 -3.94
C ILE A 128 33.20 -47.38 -4.55
N LEU A 129 34.00 -46.33 -4.76
CA LEU A 129 35.37 -46.44 -5.26
C LEU A 129 36.25 -47.24 -4.29
N ARG A 130 36.15 -46.96 -2.98
CA ARG A 130 36.91 -47.64 -1.95
C ARG A 130 36.57 -49.13 -1.86
N GLN A 131 35.28 -49.46 -1.93
CA GLN A 131 34.83 -50.85 -1.98
C GLN A 131 35.34 -51.58 -3.23
N LYS A 132 35.36 -50.91 -4.40
CA LYS A 132 35.89 -51.50 -5.65
C LYS A 132 37.40 -51.75 -5.61
N VAL A 133 38.16 -50.94 -4.86
CA VAL A 133 39.60 -51.17 -4.63
C VAL A 133 39.82 -52.34 -3.66
N GLU A 134 38.98 -52.49 -2.63
CA GLU A 134 39.08 -53.58 -1.66
C GLU A 134 38.71 -54.96 -2.26
N THR A 135 37.79 -55.03 -3.22
CA THR A 135 37.39 -56.30 -3.86
C THR A 135 38.39 -56.81 -4.93
N GLN A 136 39.44 -56.06 -5.28
CA GLN A 136 40.53 -56.60 -6.10
C GLN A 136 41.64 -57.16 -5.21
N LEU A 137 41.48 -58.40 -4.77
CA LEU A 137 42.57 -59.19 -4.21
C LEU A 137 43.65 -59.45 -5.29
N PRO A 138 44.95 -59.38 -4.97
CA PRO A 138 46.00 -59.78 -5.89
C PRO A 138 45.87 -61.27 -6.24
N PRO A 139 46.25 -61.71 -7.45
CA PRO A 139 46.24 -63.12 -7.80
C PRO A 139 47.15 -63.91 -6.85
N ALA A 140 46.62 -64.96 -6.24
CA ALA A 140 47.39 -65.84 -5.38
C ALA A 140 48.53 -66.50 -6.17
N SER A 141 49.76 -66.33 -5.70
CA SER A 141 50.96 -67.00 -6.22
C SER A 141 50.83 -68.52 -6.07
N LEU A 142 51.09 -69.26 -7.14
CA LEU A 142 51.16 -70.73 -7.13
C LEU A 142 52.29 -71.22 -6.20
N PRO A 143 52.10 -72.32 -5.45
CA PRO A 143 53.13 -72.87 -4.57
C PRO A 143 54.26 -73.54 -5.38
N PRO A 144 55.52 -73.52 -4.88
CA PRO A 144 56.66 -74.10 -5.59
C PRO A 144 56.60 -75.64 -5.55
N SER A 145 56.93 -76.27 -6.68
CA SER A 145 57.05 -77.72 -6.83
C SER A 145 58.24 -78.29 -6.06
N LEU A 146 58.03 -79.39 -5.32
CA LEU A 146 59.06 -80.14 -4.59
C LEU A 146 59.98 -80.93 -5.54
N PRO A 147 61.26 -81.14 -5.18
CA PRO A 147 62.24 -81.80 -6.04
C PRO A 147 62.05 -83.33 -6.05
N VAL A 148 62.22 -83.92 -7.23
CA VAL A 148 62.32 -85.38 -7.46
C VAL A 148 63.79 -85.77 -7.33
N TYR A 149 64.10 -86.77 -6.52
CA TYR A 149 65.41 -87.42 -6.45
C TYR A 149 65.39 -88.69 -7.31
N ASP A 150 66.43 -88.86 -8.12
CA ASP A 150 67.00 -90.14 -8.56
C ASP A 150 68.51 -90.11 -8.27
#